data_AF-A0A2N1C700-F1
#
_entry.id   AF-A0A2N1C700-F1
#
_cell.length_a   1.000
_cell.length_b   1.000
_cell.length_c   1.000
_cell.angle_alpha   90.00
_cell.angle_beta   90.00
_cell.angle_gamma   90.00
#
_symmetry.space_group_name_H-M   'P 1'
#
loop_
_entity.id
_entity.type
_entity.pdbx_description
1 polymer ?
#
loop_
_entity_poly.entity_id
_entity_poly.type
_entity_poly.pdbx_seq_one_letter_code
_entity_poly.pdbx_strand_id
1 'polypeptide(L)'
;MILILIVEDNDDKADMALSVALECGIDKNQVKRVISVSDALEEMMLIQYDIVVLDMNLPIRNKGKSKPDSGITILNEIENDNLQVPKSIIGVTAYNELKDQYSAKFKSFDFNLYSSASSDDWELALEGKINWLKRSNKSSKRTSGKKVIITVHGISTAGKWQDKLEDSLPNNDPDIVCRKFEYFHISALKLMSNKQKDKIYQSFSMELDALFLAFPDSDFYFFSHSFGTYLLGNKLRTMSLENSPRIRSVVLAGSVLKRNFPWCEVKRNLNIGLIVNDCGIKDKALLFSELFTPKLGMAGRTGFYTFESESVINRFHIGGHSFFEESPTFYNTYWLPILDELTVVKAPKINKGIFSELKENLFNNIKFYFWGGILALASSIFAF
;
A
#
# COMPACT_ATOMS: atom_id res chain seq x y z
N MET A 1 6.70 16.24 -10.94
CA MET A 1 6.42 17.37 -11.85
C MET A 1 7.09 17.00 -13.16
N ILE A 2 6.45 17.20 -14.33
CA ILE A 2 7.05 16.92 -15.64
C ILE A 2 7.06 18.24 -16.40
N LEU A 3 8.25 18.74 -16.78
CA LEU A 3 8.42 19.99 -17.53
C LEU A 3 8.71 19.68 -19.00
N ILE A 4 7.99 20.36 -19.90
CA ILE A 4 8.10 20.16 -21.35
C ILE A 4 8.47 21.47 -22.03
N LEU A 5 9.49 21.44 -22.88
CA LEU A 5 9.85 22.54 -23.78
C LEU A 5 9.44 22.17 -25.21
N ILE A 6 8.69 23.03 -25.87
CA ILE A 6 8.32 22.92 -27.28
C ILE A 6 9.12 23.97 -28.04
N VAL A 7 10.04 23.52 -28.90
CA VAL A 7 10.86 24.36 -29.77
C VAL A 7 10.31 24.26 -31.18
N GLU A 8 9.39 25.17 -31.53
CA GLU A 8 8.59 25.09 -32.75
C GLU A 8 8.11 26.49 -33.16
N ASP A 9 8.49 26.92 -34.37
CA ASP A 9 8.13 28.22 -34.94
C ASP A 9 6.77 28.21 -35.63
N ASN A 10 6.29 27.04 -36.08
CA ASN A 10 4.97 26.88 -36.67
C ASN A 10 3.88 26.73 -35.59
N ASP A 11 2.87 27.62 -35.61
CA ASP A 11 1.80 27.64 -34.60
C ASP A 11 1.00 26.33 -34.56
N ASP A 12 0.63 25.77 -35.71
CA ASP A 12 -0.19 24.56 -35.78
C ASP A 12 0.53 23.35 -35.14
N LYS A 13 1.82 23.14 -35.49
CA LYS A 13 2.64 22.07 -34.90
C LYS A 13 2.84 22.25 -33.40
N ALA A 14 3.04 23.49 -32.94
CA ALA A 14 3.21 23.77 -31.53
C ALA A 14 1.92 23.52 -30.74
N ASP A 15 0.77 23.89 -31.31
CA ASP A 15 -0.55 23.67 -30.70
C ASP A 15 -0.91 22.19 -30.65
N MET A 16 -0.51 21.38 -31.65
CA MET A 16 -0.62 19.92 -31.60
C MET A 16 0.20 19.33 -30.43
N ALA A 17 1.48 19.70 -30.31
CA ALA A 17 2.33 19.23 -29.22
C ALA A 17 1.80 19.65 -27.83
N LEU A 18 1.29 20.88 -27.71
CA LEU A 18 0.65 21.37 -26.50
C LEU A 18 -0.62 20.57 -26.19
N SER A 19 -1.47 20.29 -27.18
CA SER A 19 -2.71 19.54 -27.01
C SER A 19 -2.44 18.13 -26.48
N VAL A 20 -1.48 17.41 -27.09
CA VAL A 20 -1.05 16.07 -26.60
C VAL A 20 -0.61 16.13 -25.13
N ALA A 21 0.17 17.15 -24.74
CA ALA A 21 0.61 17.29 -23.36
C ALA A 21 -0.55 17.56 -22.38
N LEU A 22 -1.47 18.45 -22.75
CA LEU A 22 -2.65 18.79 -21.94
C LEU A 22 -3.61 17.60 -21.80
N GLU A 23 -3.87 16.86 -22.89
CA GLU A 23 -4.69 15.64 -22.89
C GLU A 23 -4.09 14.54 -22.03
N CYS A 24 -2.75 14.43 -22.01
CA CYS A 24 -2.05 13.57 -21.07
C CYS A 24 -2.19 14.04 -19.62
N GLY A 25 -2.74 15.23 -19.33
CA GLY A 25 -2.90 15.81 -18.00
C GLY A 25 -1.63 16.47 -17.47
N ILE A 26 -0.88 17.15 -18.33
CA ILE A 26 0.19 18.09 -17.94
C ILE A 26 -0.44 19.47 -17.82
N ASP A 27 -0.10 20.22 -16.78
CA ASP A 27 -0.64 21.57 -16.60
C ASP A 27 0.03 22.54 -17.58
N LYS A 28 -0.73 23.53 -18.10
CA LYS A 28 -0.21 24.49 -19.07
C LYS A 28 1.03 25.25 -18.59
N ASN A 29 1.17 25.49 -17.30
CA ASN A 29 2.34 26.15 -16.71
C ASN A 29 3.61 25.28 -16.70
N GLN A 30 3.48 23.98 -16.99
CA GLN A 30 4.59 23.03 -17.10
C GLN A 30 5.08 22.90 -18.55
N VAL A 31 4.40 23.54 -19.49
CA VAL A 31 4.76 23.52 -20.91
C VAL A 31 5.22 24.93 -21.31
N LYS A 32 6.45 25.03 -21.79
CA LYS A 32 7.01 26.27 -22.33
C LYS A 32 7.16 26.11 -23.84
N ARG A 33 6.70 27.09 -24.62
CA ARG A 33 6.98 27.20 -26.05
C ARG A 33 8.04 28.26 -26.31
N VAL A 34 8.96 27.96 -27.21
CA VAL A 34 9.91 28.89 -27.82
C VAL A 34 9.92 28.68 -29.34
N ILE A 35 10.30 29.71 -30.10
CA ILE A 35 10.16 29.72 -31.56
C ILE A 35 11.49 29.83 -32.31
N SER A 36 12.63 29.79 -31.61
CA SER A 36 13.95 29.93 -32.22
C SER A 36 15.02 29.15 -31.47
N VAL A 37 16.14 28.89 -32.15
CA VAL A 37 17.30 28.19 -31.56
C VAL A 37 17.87 28.98 -30.37
N SER A 38 18.02 30.31 -30.50
CA SER A 38 18.54 31.14 -29.41
C SER A 38 17.68 31.05 -28.16
N ASP A 39 16.35 31.14 -28.31
CA ASP A 39 15.42 31.12 -27.18
C ASP A 39 15.43 29.75 -26.47
N ALA A 40 15.54 28.67 -27.25
CA ALA A 40 15.65 27.33 -26.67
C ALA A 40 16.92 27.16 -25.85
N LEU A 41 18.07 27.61 -26.38
CA LEU A 41 19.34 27.57 -25.65
C LEU A 41 19.28 28.44 -24.38
N GLU A 42 18.67 29.63 -24.44
CA GLU A 42 18.48 30.49 -23.27
C GLU A 42 17.64 29.83 -22.17
N GLU A 43 16.52 29.21 -22.53
CA GLU A 43 15.68 28.47 -21.58
C GLU A 43 16.43 27.26 -20.99
N MET A 44 17.15 26.52 -21.84
CA MET A 44 17.91 25.33 -21.44
C MET A 44 19.17 25.65 -20.64
N MET A 45 19.68 26.89 -20.64
CA MET A 45 20.72 27.31 -19.69
C MET A 45 20.18 27.40 -18.26
N LEU A 46 18.88 27.67 -18.09
CA LEU A 46 18.27 27.97 -16.79
C LEU A 46 17.50 26.78 -16.20
N ILE A 47 16.83 26.00 -17.05
CA ILE A 47 15.86 25.00 -16.62
C ILE A 47 16.18 23.65 -17.28
N GLN A 48 16.27 22.60 -16.47
CA GLN A 48 16.29 21.24 -16.97
C GLN A 48 14.87 20.79 -17.31
N TYR A 49 14.62 20.49 -18.59
CA TYR A 49 13.35 19.95 -19.05
C TYR A 49 13.35 18.42 -19.07
N ASP A 50 12.20 17.80 -18.77
CA ASP A 50 12.05 16.35 -18.84
C ASP A 50 11.89 15.87 -20.29
N ILE A 51 11.19 16.65 -21.11
CA ILE A 51 11.01 16.39 -22.54
C ILE A 51 11.21 17.70 -23.31
N VAL A 52 12.01 17.65 -24.37
CA VAL A 52 12.06 18.71 -25.39
C VAL A 52 11.48 18.15 -26.69
N VAL A 53 10.43 18.80 -27.22
CA VAL A 53 9.95 18.58 -28.58
C VAL A 53 10.69 19.57 -29.47
N LEU A 54 11.50 19.06 -30.39
CA LEU A 54 12.45 19.85 -31.16
C LEU A 54 12.13 19.78 -32.65
N ASP A 55 11.66 20.88 -33.23
CA ASP A 55 11.59 21.00 -34.68
C ASP A 55 12.98 21.21 -35.29
N MET A 56 13.22 20.61 -36.46
CA MET A 56 14.49 20.78 -37.17
C MET A 56 14.56 22.10 -37.95
N ASN A 57 13.41 22.63 -38.40
CA ASN A 57 13.31 23.78 -39.29
C ASN A 57 13.01 25.08 -38.54
N LEU A 58 14.00 25.58 -37.80
CA LEU A 58 13.84 26.75 -36.94
C LEU A 58 14.57 28.00 -37.48
N PRO A 59 14.16 29.20 -37.08
CA PRO A 59 15.01 30.37 -37.20
C PRO A 59 16.08 30.35 -36.10
N ILE A 60 17.29 30.82 -36.43
CA ILE A 60 18.39 30.90 -35.43
C ILE A 60 18.07 31.90 -34.32
N ARG A 61 17.38 33.00 -34.66
CA ARG A 61 16.94 34.06 -33.74
C ARG A 61 15.50 34.41 -34.03
N ASN A 62 14.80 34.97 -33.05
CA ASN A 62 13.45 35.49 -33.21
C ASN A 62 13.32 36.43 -34.41
N LYS A 63 12.25 36.22 -35.20
CA LYS A 63 11.95 36.93 -36.47
C LYS A 63 12.95 36.66 -37.61
N GLY A 64 13.89 35.73 -37.43
CA GLY A 64 14.74 35.24 -38.51
C GLY A 64 13.97 34.37 -39.51
N LYS A 65 14.63 34.04 -40.63
CA LYS A 65 14.11 33.00 -41.54
C LYS A 65 14.51 31.62 -41.03
N SER A 66 13.57 30.69 -41.11
CA SER A 66 13.79 29.30 -40.71
C SER A 66 14.76 28.61 -41.67
N LYS A 67 15.57 27.72 -41.11
CA LYS A 67 16.53 26.90 -41.84
C LYS A 67 16.24 25.42 -41.52
N PRO A 68 16.04 24.56 -42.53
CA PRO A 68 15.55 23.19 -42.34
C PRO A 68 16.31 22.33 -41.35
N ASP A 69 17.61 22.54 -41.16
CA ASP A 69 18.50 21.73 -40.34
C ASP A 69 18.97 22.43 -39.05
N SER A 70 18.57 23.68 -38.82
CA SER A 70 19.10 24.49 -37.73
C SER A 70 18.84 23.94 -36.33
N GLY A 71 17.76 23.17 -36.14
CA GLY A 71 17.46 22.49 -34.88
C GLY A 71 18.59 21.57 -34.39
N ILE A 72 19.43 21.05 -35.31
CA ILE A 72 20.60 20.23 -34.93
C ILE A 72 21.59 21.00 -34.06
N THR A 73 21.60 22.33 -34.14
CA THR A 73 22.46 23.19 -33.33
C THR A 73 22.19 22.93 -31.85
N ILE A 74 20.93 22.79 -31.44
CA ILE A 74 20.56 22.50 -30.04
C ILE A 74 21.13 21.16 -29.61
N LEU A 75 21.03 20.13 -30.47
CA LEU A 75 21.55 18.80 -30.17
C LEU A 75 23.08 18.78 -30.05
N ASN A 76 23.79 19.58 -30.86
CA ASN A 76 25.24 19.72 -30.77
C ASN A 76 25.66 20.50 -29.51
N GLU A 77 24.90 21.52 -29.11
CA GLU A 77 25.19 22.29 -27.89
C GLU A 77 24.97 21.50 -26.60
N ILE A 78 24.14 20.45 -26.62
CA ILE A 78 23.96 19.54 -25.46
C ILE A 78 25.22 18.74 -25.16
N GLU A 79 26.11 18.55 -26.14
CA GLU A 79 27.43 17.94 -25.92
C GLU A 79 28.39 18.89 -25.17
N ASN A 80 28.05 20.18 -25.05
CA ASN A 80 28.83 21.18 -24.32
C ASN A 80 28.27 21.37 -22.89
N ASP A 81 29.15 21.58 -21.90
CA ASP A 81 28.81 21.64 -20.46
C ASP A 81 27.96 22.86 -20.01
N ASN A 82 27.48 23.70 -20.93
CA ASN A 82 26.84 24.98 -20.60
C ASN A 82 25.30 24.91 -20.46
N LEU A 83 24.68 23.77 -20.80
CA LEU A 83 23.22 23.61 -20.78
C LEU A 83 22.76 22.67 -19.67
N GLN A 84 21.58 22.95 -19.12
CA GLN A 84 20.82 21.98 -18.35
C GLN A 84 20.24 20.93 -19.31
N VAL A 85 21.01 19.87 -19.54
CA VAL A 85 20.70 18.84 -20.54
C VAL A 85 19.34 18.17 -20.24
N PRO A 86 18.44 18.08 -21.24
CA PRO A 86 17.11 17.53 -21.03
C PRO A 86 17.15 16.02 -20.87
N LYS A 87 16.18 15.44 -20.17
CA LYS A 87 16.13 13.97 -20.00
C LYS A 87 15.75 13.22 -21.27
N SER A 88 15.07 13.89 -22.20
CA SER A 88 14.70 13.33 -23.49
C SER A 88 14.46 14.41 -24.53
N ILE A 89 14.80 14.11 -25.78
CA ILE A 89 14.41 14.90 -26.95
C ILE A 89 13.60 14.04 -27.91
N ILE A 90 12.53 14.64 -28.46
CA ILE A 90 11.76 14.10 -29.57
C ILE A 90 11.94 15.08 -30.72
N GLY A 91 12.72 14.69 -31.71
CA GLY A 91 12.94 15.49 -32.92
C GLY A 91 11.78 15.33 -33.89
N VAL A 92 11.39 16.43 -34.54
CA VAL A 92 10.35 16.46 -35.56
C VAL A 92 10.87 17.23 -36.79
N THR A 93 10.58 16.73 -37.98
CA THR A 93 10.93 17.42 -39.23
C THR A 93 9.87 17.19 -40.30
N ALA A 94 9.57 18.23 -41.07
CA ALA A 94 8.74 18.10 -42.27
C ALA A 94 9.54 17.55 -43.49
N TYR A 95 10.87 17.46 -43.38
CA TYR A 95 11.76 17.08 -44.47
C TYR A 95 12.30 15.67 -44.26
N ASN A 96 11.82 14.70 -45.05
CA ASN A 96 12.22 13.29 -44.92
C ASN A 96 13.74 13.08 -45.11
N GLU A 97 14.38 13.85 -46.00
CA GLU A 97 15.83 13.79 -46.23
C GLU A 97 16.63 14.10 -44.94
N LEU A 98 16.14 15.04 -44.13
CA LEU A 98 16.77 15.39 -42.85
C LEU A 98 16.57 14.30 -41.79
N LYS A 99 15.43 13.59 -41.85
CA LYS A 99 15.21 12.42 -41.01
C LYS A 99 16.30 11.38 -41.29
N ASP A 100 16.53 11.04 -42.55
CA ASP A 100 17.55 10.06 -42.92
C ASP A 100 18.96 10.52 -42.55
N GLN A 101 19.26 11.81 -42.76
CA GLN A 101 20.56 12.39 -42.45
C GLN A 101 20.87 12.41 -40.94
N TYR A 102 19.91 12.78 -40.09
CA TYR A 102 20.15 13.05 -38.67
C TYR A 102 19.66 11.96 -37.71
N SER A 103 18.93 10.94 -38.19
CA SER A 103 18.46 9.82 -37.35
C SER A 103 19.58 9.16 -36.55
N ALA A 104 20.77 8.99 -37.15
CA ALA A 104 21.92 8.39 -36.46
C ALA A 104 22.41 9.24 -35.27
N LYS A 105 22.37 10.58 -35.40
CA LYS A 105 22.78 11.51 -34.33
C LYS A 105 21.76 11.56 -33.20
N PHE A 106 20.45 11.52 -33.49
CA PHE A 106 19.44 11.37 -32.43
C PHE A 106 19.60 10.03 -31.69
N LYS A 107 19.80 8.95 -32.45
CA LYS A 107 19.95 7.60 -31.90
C LYS A 107 21.18 7.43 -31.01
N SER A 108 22.26 8.20 -31.22
CA SER A 108 23.43 8.13 -30.33
C SER A 108 23.14 8.58 -28.89
N PHE A 109 22.06 9.34 -28.68
CA PHE A 109 21.57 9.75 -27.36
C PHE A 109 20.34 8.96 -26.89
N ASP A 110 19.95 7.90 -27.61
CA ASP A 110 18.67 7.20 -27.43
C ASP A 110 17.44 8.11 -27.62
N PHE A 111 17.58 9.12 -28.48
CA PHE A 111 16.49 9.97 -28.94
C PHE A 111 16.02 9.54 -30.34
N ASN A 112 14.84 10.02 -30.74
CA ASN A 112 14.25 9.69 -32.03
C ASN A 112 13.92 10.96 -32.82
N LEU A 113 14.07 10.89 -34.13
CA LEU A 113 13.69 11.92 -35.09
C LEU A 113 12.56 11.39 -35.97
N TYR A 114 11.42 12.09 -35.95
CA TYR A 114 10.21 11.71 -36.65
C TYR A 114 9.93 12.63 -37.82
N SER A 115 9.24 12.10 -38.82
CA SER A 115 8.70 12.93 -39.90
C SER A 115 7.32 13.42 -39.47
N SER A 116 7.05 14.72 -39.65
CA SER A 116 5.70 15.28 -39.45
C SER A 116 4.78 14.99 -40.64
N ALA A 117 5.31 14.44 -41.75
CA ALA A 117 4.55 14.12 -42.96
C ALA A 117 3.97 12.69 -42.94
N SER A 118 4.55 11.79 -42.15
CA SER A 118 3.98 10.45 -41.89
C SER A 118 3.06 10.55 -40.66
N SER A 119 1.81 10.12 -40.80
CA SER A 119 0.77 10.22 -39.77
C SER A 119 1.22 9.77 -38.38
N ASP A 120 0.98 10.61 -37.38
CA ASP A 120 0.87 10.40 -35.92
C ASP A 120 2.06 9.77 -35.14
N ASP A 121 3.18 9.43 -35.77
CA ASP A 121 4.28 8.73 -35.09
C ASP A 121 4.92 9.51 -33.93
N TRP A 122 5.04 10.85 -34.06
CA TRP A 122 5.73 11.68 -33.07
C TRP A 122 4.82 12.10 -31.90
N GLU A 123 3.53 12.27 -32.15
CA GLU A 123 2.52 12.57 -31.12
C GLU A 123 2.33 11.36 -30.20
N LEU A 124 2.23 10.16 -30.79
CA LEU A 124 2.21 8.89 -30.04
C LEU A 124 3.48 8.68 -29.23
N ALA A 125 4.65 9.08 -29.77
CA ALA A 125 5.90 9.02 -29.03
C ALA A 125 5.92 9.98 -27.83
N LEU A 126 5.40 11.21 -28.01
CA LEU A 126 5.27 12.21 -26.95
C LEU A 126 4.31 11.72 -25.85
N GLU A 127 3.11 11.27 -26.22
CA GLU A 127 2.13 10.68 -25.30
C GLU A 127 2.75 9.51 -24.52
N GLY A 128 3.38 8.56 -25.23
CA GLY A 128 4.03 7.40 -24.65
C GLY A 128 5.11 7.79 -23.63
N LYS A 129 5.92 8.80 -23.96
CA LYS A 129 6.98 9.29 -23.07
C LYS A 129 6.42 9.99 -21.84
N ILE A 130 5.40 10.84 -21.99
CA ILE A 130 4.74 11.51 -20.86
C ILE A 130 4.17 10.46 -19.90
N ASN A 131 3.45 9.47 -20.43
CA ASN A 131 2.87 8.39 -19.64
C ASN A 131 3.94 7.54 -18.94
N TRP A 132 5.06 7.27 -19.60
CA TRP A 132 6.21 6.59 -18.98
C TRP A 132 6.80 7.40 -17.82
N LEU A 133 7.01 8.69 -18.00
CA LEU A 133 7.51 9.58 -16.94
C LEU A 133 6.54 9.67 -15.75
N LYS A 134 5.21 9.69 -16.01
CA LYS A 134 4.21 9.62 -14.94
C LYS A 134 4.32 8.33 -14.13
N ARG A 135 4.48 7.18 -14.80
CA ARG A 135 4.61 5.86 -14.16
C ARG A 135 5.90 5.73 -13.36
N SER A 136 7.03 6.11 -13.94
CA SER A 136 8.35 6.05 -13.28
C SER A 136 8.41 6.96 -12.05
N ASN A 137 7.90 8.20 -12.15
CA ASN A 137 7.81 9.09 -11.00
C ASN A 137 6.91 8.52 -9.87
N LYS A 138 5.84 7.80 -10.22
CA LYS A 138 5.00 7.11 -9.22
C LYS A 138 5.74 6.00 -8.50
N SER A 139 6.61 5.26 -9.21
CA SER A 139 7.48 4.23 -8.63
C SER A 139 8.52 4.82 -7.67
N SER A 140 9.05 6.02 -7.98
CA SER A 140 10.07 6.70 -7.14
C SER A 140 9.53 7.29 -5.83
N LYS A 141 8.21 7.47 -5.68
CA LYS A 141 7.58 7.98 -4.44
C LYS A 141 7.45 6.94 -3.32
N ARG A 142 7.99 5.74 -3.54
CA ARG A 142 7.99 4.67 -2.57
C ARG A 142 8.94 5.02 -1.42
N THR A 143 8.46 4.91 -0.19
CA THR A 143 9.29 5.16 1.00
C THR A 143 9.80 3.82 1.52
N SER A 144 11.11 3.57 1.45
CA SER A 144 11.73 2.32 1.92
C SER A 144 12.39 2.47 3.29
N GLY A 145 12.67 1.35 3.95
CA GLY A 145 13.44 1.32 5.21
C GLY A 145 12.67 1.82 6.44
N LYS A 146 11.33 1.86 6.41
CA LYS A 146 10.51 2.33 7.53
C LYS A 146 10.02 1.19 8.41
N LYS A 147 9.71 1.48 9.68
CA LYS A 147 8.90 0.64 10.56
C LYS A 147 7.44 1.04 10.40
N VAL A 148 6.66 0.26 9.66
CA VAL A 148 5.24 0.55 9.39
C VAL A 148 4.37 -0.22 10.39
N ILE A 149 3.74 0.52 11.30
CA ILE A 149 2.84 -0.02 12.33
C ILE A 149 1.41 0.08 11.82
N ILE A 150 0.76 -1.07 11.64
CA ILE A 150 -0.61 -1.16 11.16
C ILE A 150 -1.52 -1.64 12.28
N THR A 151 -2.50 -0.81 12.64
CA THR A 151 -3.50 -1.15 13.64
C THR A 151 -4.84 -1.46 12.96
N VAL A 152 -5.47 -2.57 13.34
CA VAL A 152 -6.74 -3.03 12.77
C VAL A 152 -7.76 -3.21 13.88
N HIS A 153 -8.77 -2.34 13.89
CA HIS A 153 -9.75 -2.31 14.97
C HIS A 153 -10.87 -3.36 14.85
N GLY A 154 -11.49 -3.60 16.00
CA GLY A 154 -12.69 -4.42 16.16
C GLY A 154 -13.99 -3.68 15.85
N ILE A 155 -15.10 -4.24 16.30
CA ILE A 155 -16.43 -3.74 15.94
C ILE A 155 -17.01 -2.93 17.08
N SER A 156 -17.63 -1.80 16.74
CA SER A 156 -18.32 -0.92 17.69
C SER A 156 -17.40 -0.26 18.73
N THR A 157 -16.15 0.07 18.39
CA THR A 157 -15.29 0.92 19.21
C THR A 157 -14.85 2.16 18.44
N ALA A 158 -14.68 3.29 19.13
CA ALA A 158 -14.20 4.55 18.55
C ALA A 158 -12.68 4.55 18.27
N GLY A 159 -12.05 3.39 18.09
CA GLY A 159 -10.61 3.28 17.76
C GLY A 159 -9.63 3.76 18.84
N LYS A 160 -10.08 4.31 19.98
CA LYS A 160 -9.25 4.99 21.01
C LYS A 160 -7.96 4.29 21.42
N TRP A 161 -7.91 2.95 21.41
CA TRP A 161 -6.70 2.22 21.74
C TRP A 161 -5.59 2.37 20.68
N GLN A 162 -5.97 2.61 19.42
CA GLN A 162 -5.04 2.86 18.32
C GLN A 162 -4.35 4.20 18.52
N ASP A 163 -5.09 5.23 18.97
CA ASP A 163 -4.53 6.53 19.35
C ASP A 163 -3.57 6.37 20.53
N LYS A 164 -4.00 5.68 21.60
CA LYS A 164 -3.14 5.46 22.78
C LYS A 164 -1.86 4.69 22.46
N LEU A 165 -1.92 3.71 21.55
CA LEU A 165 -0.73 3.00 21.10
C LEU A 165 0.19 3.95 20.33
N GLU A 166 -0.36 4.74 19.42
CA GLU A 166 0.41 5.74 18.66
C GLU A 166 1.05 6.78 19.60
N ASP A 167 0.31 7.30 20.57
CA ASP A 167 0.79 8.26 21.58
C ASP A 167 1.88 7.66 22.49
N SER A 168 1.93 6.33 22.63
CA SER A 168 2.95 5.64 23.42
C SER A 168 4.27 5.44 22.68
N LEU A 169 4.29 5.63 21.36
CA LEU A 169 5.50 5.52 20.56
C LEU A 169 6.44 6.71 20.78
N PRO A 170 7.74 6.56 20.48
CA PRO A 170 8.67 7.68 20.54
C PRO A 170 8.19 8.83 19.65
N ASN A 171 7.85 9.96 20.25
CA ASN A 171 7.45 11.16 19.51
C ASN A 171 8.59 11.58 18.56
N ASN A 172 8.26 11.78 17.28
CA ASN A 172 9.14 12.26 16.23
C ASN A 172 10.22 11.30 15.71
N ASP A 173 10.06 9.97 15.84
CA ASP A 173 10.89 9.05 15.06
C ASP A 173 10.48 9.12 13.57
N PRO A 174 11.32 9.69 12.66
CA PRO A 174 10.96 9.81 11.25
C PRO A 174 10.90 8.46 10.54
N ASP A 175 11.39 7.39 11.16
CA ASP A 175 11.41 6.04 10.61
C ASP A 175 10.19 5.20 11.00
N ILE A 176 9.36 5.68 11.93
CA ILE A 176 8.10 5.02 12.32
C ILE A 176 6.93 5.66 11.58
N VAL A 177 6.10 4.80 10.97
CA VAL A 177 4.89 5.22 10.26
C VAL A 177 3.69 4.45 10.79
N CYS A 178 2.77 5.15 11.44
CA CYS A 178 1.52 4.56 11.94
C CYS A 178 0.40 4.64 10.89
N ARG A 179 -0.33 3.54 10.71
CA ARG A 179 -1.52 3.45 9.86
C ARG A 179 -2.65 2.75 10.61
N LYS A 180 -3.81 3.39 10.62
CA LYS A 180 -5.03 2.88 11.25
C LYS A 180 -5.96 2.43 10.14
N PHE A 181 -6.41 1.19 10.21
CA PHE A 181 -7.54 0.74 9.43
C PHE A 181 -8.80 0.93 10.25
N GLU A 182 -9.76 1.68 9.72
CA GLU A 182 -11.04 1.99 10.35
C GLU A 182 -12.18 1.75 9.37
N TYR A 183 -13.29 1.18 9.84
CA TYR A 183 -14.52 1.03 9.08
C TYR A 183 -15.73 1.45 9.92
N PHE A 184 -16.81 1.82 9.23
CA PHE A 184 -18.02 2.33 9.85
C PHE A 184 -18.55 1.39 10.93
N HIS A 185 -19.12 1.95 12.01
CA HIS A 185 -19.67 1.15 13.11
C HIS A 185 -20.74 0.18 12.62
N ILE A 186 -20.36 -1.10 12.59
CA ILE A 186 -21.25 -2.22 12.27
C ILE A 186 -21.68 -2.84 13.61
N SER A 187 -22.92 -3.32 13.69
CA SER A 187 -23.37 -4.04 14.88
C SER A 187 -22.91 -5.51 14.82
N ALA A 188 -22.74 -6.17 15.97
CA ALA A 188 -22.42 -7.59 16.00
C ALA A 188 -23.43 -8.46 15.20
N LEU A 189 -24.71 -8.07 15.18
CA LEU A 189 -25.75 -8.76 14.41
C LEU A 189 -25.53 -8.68 12.89
N LYS A 190 -25.05 -7.53 12.41
CA LYS A 190 -24.79 -7.29 10.99
C LYS A 190 -23.65 -8.18 10.45
N LEU A 191 -22.70 -8.57 11.31
CA LEU A 191 -21.62 -9.50 10.96
C LEU A 191 -22.04 -10.95 10.76
N MET A 192 -23.25 -11.33 11.20
CA MET A 192 -23.78 -12.65 10.86
C MET A 192 -23.95 -12.79 9.35
N SER A 193 -24.10 -11.68 8.62
CA SER A 193 -24.11 -11.63 7.16
C SER A 193 -22.71 -11.82 6.57
N ASN A 194 -22.51 -12.91 5.82
CA ASN A 194 -21.26 -13.15 5.09
C ASN A 194 -20.96 -12.04 4.06
N LYS A 195 -21.99 -11.51 3.38
CA LYS A 195 -21.82 -10.42 2.40
C LYS A 195 -21.17 -9.17 3.01
N GLN A 196 -21.55 -8.82 4.24
CA GLN A 196 -20.99 -7.64 4.91
C GLN A 196 -19.55 -7.90 5.37
N LYS A 197 -19.27 -9.09 5.93
CA LYS A 197 -17.90 -9.50 6.27
C LYS A 197 -16.99 -9.47 5.04
N ASP A 198 -17.47 -9.99 3.92
CA ASP A 198 -16.71 -10.03 2.67
C ASP A 198 -16.46 -8.61 2.14
N LYS A 199 -17.43 -7.70 2.20
CA LYS A 199 -17.24 -6.29 1.81
C LYS A 199 -16.15 -5.59 2.63
N ILE A 200 -16.17 -5.74 3.96
CA ILE A 200 -15.14 -5.15 4.84
C ILE A 200 -13.78 -5.77 4.55
N TYR A 201 -13.74 -7.10 4.37
CA TYR A 201 -12.53 -7.83 4.02
C TYR A 201 -11.91 -7.34 2.71
N GLN A 202 -12.71 -7.08 1.68
CA GLN A 202 -12.21 -6.55 0.42
C GLN A 202 -11.66 -5.13 0.57
N SER A 203 -12.35 -4.25 1.30
CA SER A 203 -11.83 -2.89 1.59
C SER A 203 -10.48 -2.95 2.31
N PHE A 204 -10.42 -3.74 3.40
CA PHE A 204 -9.20 -3.98 4.16
C PHE A 204 -8.07 -4.52 3.28
N SER A 205 -8.37 -5.51 2.43
CA SER A 205 -7.37 -6.13 1.57
C SER A 205 -6.81 -5.14 0.56
N MET A 206 -7.66 -4.32 -0.08
CA MET A 206 -7.23 -3.30 -1.05
C MET A 206 -6.35 -2.23 -0.39
N GLU A 207 -6.74 -1.73 0.78
CA GLU A 207 -5.97 -0.72 1.50
C GLU A 207 -4.63 -1.26 1.99
N LEU A 208 -4.61 -2.50 2.49
CA LEU A 208 -3.38 -3.14 2.92
C LEU A 208 -2.41 -3.38 1.74
N ASP A 209 -2.93 -3.82 0.59
CA ASP A 209 -2.11 -3.99 -0.62
C ASP A 209 -1.53 -2.65 -1.10
N ALA A 210 -2.32 -1.57 -1.03
CA ALA A 210 -1.84 -0.23 -1.35
C ALA A 210 -0.72 0.22 -0.39
N LEU A 211 -0.81 -0.12 0.91
CA LEU A 211 0.25 0.16 1.87
C LEU A 211 1.53 -0.62 1.59
N PHE A 212 1.44 -1.90 1.25
CA PHE A 212 2.62 -2.70 0.86
C PHE A 212 3.31 -2.12 -0.38
N LEU A 213 2.55 -1.62 -1.34
CA LEU A 213 3.09 -0.97 -2.54
C LEU A 213 3.70 0.41 -2.25
N ALA A 214 3.15 1.15 -1.28
CA ALA A 214 3.65 2.48 -0.91
C ALA A 214 4.95 2.42 -0.09
N PHE A 215 5.13 1.35 0.68
CA PHE A 215 6.27 1.13 1.57
C PHE A 215 7.03 -0.15 1.21
N PRO A 216 7.66 -0.25 0.03
CA PRO A 216 8.52 -1.40 -0.28
C PRO A 216 9.69 -1.45 0.69
N ASP A 217 10.28 -2.63 0.89
CA ASP A 217 11.51 -2.76 1.69
C ASP A 217 11.38 -2.13 3.09
N SER A 218 10.17 -2.17 3.66
CA SER A 218 9.85 -1.69 5.00
C SER A 218 9.42 -2.85 5.88
N ASP A 219 9.59 -2.69 7.19
CA ASP A 219 9.25 -3.69 8.19
C ASP A 219 7.85 -3.42 8.75
N PHE A 220 6.96 -4.40 8.60
CA PHE A 220 5.56 -4.28 9.00
C PHE A 220 5.29 -4.93 10.35
N TYR A 221 4.61 -4.18 11.23
CA TYR A 221 4.20 -4.61 12.56
C TYR A 221 2.68 -4.47 12.67
N PHE A 222 1.98 -5.56 12.93
CA PHE A 222 0.52 -5.55 13.02
C PHE A 222 0.04 -5.65 14.46
N PHE A 223 -0.94 -4.81 14.80
CA PHE A 223 -1.73 -4.93 16.03
C PHE A 223 -3.20 -5.00 15.65
N SER A 224 -3.86 -6.11 15.98
CA SER A 224 -5.26 -6.30 15.63
C SER A 224 -6.08 -6.74 16.82
N HIS A 225 -7.29 -6.18 16.91
CA HIS A 225 -8.21 -6.45 18.00
C HIS A 225 -9.53 -7.02 17.49
N SER A 226 -10.09 -7.99 18.20
CA SER A 226 -11.44 -8.52 17.95
C SER A 226 -11.63 -8.91 16.48
N PHE A 227 -12.65 -8.39 15.78
CA PHE A 227 -12.89 -8.66 14.35
C PHE A 227 -11.71 -8.26 13.44
N GLY A 228 -10.89 -7.28 13.83
CA GLY A 228 -9.67 -6.95 13.10
C GLY A 228 -8.72 -8.15 12.98
N THR A 229 -8.70 -9.06 13.96
CA THR A 229 -7.88 -10.29 13.89
C THR A 229 -8.39 -11.25 12.81
N TYR A 230 -9.70 -11.28 12.56
CA TYR A 230 -10.28 -12.06 11.46
C TYR A 230 -9.88 -11.50 10.10
N LEU A 231 -9.94 -10.18 9.93
CA LEU A 231 -9.55 -9.51 8.68
C LEU A 231 -8.08 -9.76 8.37
N LEU A 232 -7.21 -9.44 9.33
CA LEU A 232 -5.77 -9.61 9.19
C LEU A 232 -5.40 -11.08 8.96
N GLY A 233 -5.85 -11.99 9.83
CA GLY A 233 -5.52 -13.40 9.73
C GLY A 233 -5.89 -13.99 8.36
N ASN A 234 -7.12 -13.73 7.88
CA ASN A 234 -7.53 -14.24 6.57
C ASN A 234 -6.76 -13.63 5.42
N LYS A 235 -6.44 -12.32 5.47
CA LYS A 235 -5.64 -11.67 4.43
C LYS A 235 -4.26 -12.32 4.35
N LEU A 236 -3.57 -12.43 5.49
CA LEU A 236 -2.26 -13.09 5.58
C LEU A 236 -2.31 -14.53 5.07
N ARG A 237 -3.38 -15.28 5.38
CA ARG A 237 -3.55 -16.66 4.90
C ARG A 237 -3.70 -16.78 3.37
N THR A 238 -4.24 -15.75 2.71
CA THR A 238 -4.49 -15.77 1.26
C THR A 238 -3.43 -15.07 0.42
N MET A 239 -2.42 -14.47 1.05
CA MET A 239 -1.37 -13.72 0.34
C MET A 239 -0.44 -14.66 -0.44
N SER A 240 -0.01 -14.22 -1.63
CA SER A 240 0.96 -14.93 -2.46
C SER A 240 2.40 -14.65 -2.02
N LEU A 241 3.30 -15.59 -2.34
CA LEU A 241 4.73 -15.50 -2.00
C LEU A 241 5.48 -14.46 -2.83
N GLU A 242 5.04 -14.23 -4.07
CA GLU A 242 5.79 -13.46 -5.07
C GLU A 242 5.97 -11.97 -4.72
N ASN A 243 5.16 -11.44 -3.79
CA ASN A 243 5.23 -10.04 -3.34
C ASN A 243 4.96 -9.93 -1.82
N SER A 244 5.39 -10.91 -1.03
CA SER A 244 5.16 -10.87 0.41
C SER A 244 5.98 -9.76 1.08
N PRO A 245 5.36 -8.88 1.89
CA PRO A 245 6.06 -7.84 2.63
C PRO A 245 6.88 -8.44 3.78
N ARG A 246 7.86 -7.70 4.30
CA ARG A 246 8.58 -8.11 5.51
C ARG A 246 7.72 -7.89 6.74
N ILE A 247 7.09 -8.96 7.23
CA ILE A 247 6.26 -8.90 8.44
C ILE A 247 7.10 -9.31 9.65
N ARG A 248 7.42 -8.35 10.50
CA ARG A 248 8.21 -8.57 11.71
C ARG A 248 7.38 -9.17 12.83
N SER A 249 6.20 -8.61 13.09
CA SER A 249 5.32 -9.11 14.13
C SER A 249 3.84 -9.03 13.78
N VAL A 250 3.08 -10.01 14.27
CA VAL A 250 1.62 -9.99 14.32
C VAL A 250 1.16 -10.14 15.76
N VAL A 251 0.57 -9.08 16.31
CA VAL A 251 0.00 -9.06 17.66
C VAL A 251 -1.52 -9.06 17.55
N LEU A 252 -2.14 -10.02 18.21
CA LEU A 252 -3.58 -10.23 18.22
C LEU A 252 -4.08 -10.06 19.66
N ALA A 253 -5.13 -9.29 19.87
CA ALA A 253 -5.79 -9.16 21.17
C ALA A 253 -7.27 -9.52 21.05
N GLY A 254 -7.79 -10.33 21.96
CA GLY A 254 -9.21 -10.74 21.93
C GLY A 254 -9.60 -11.39 20.61
N SER A 255 -8.70 -12.20 20.03
CA SER A 255 -8.86 -12.77 18.69
C SER A 255 -10.14 -13.60 18.51
N VAL A 256 -10.88 -13.29 17.45
CA VAL A 256 -12.10 -14.03 17.05
C VAL A 256 -11.80 -15.16 16.06
N LEU A 257 -10.53 -15.48 15.80
CA LEU A 257 -10.16 -16.59 14.94
C LEU A 257 -10.45 -17.94 15.60
N LYS A 258 -10.57 -18.98 14.78
CA LYS A 258 -10.64 -20.36 15.28
C LYS A 258 -9.33 -20.74 15.95
N ARG A 259 -9.40 -21.56 16.99
CA ARG A 259 -8.21 -22.01 17.73
C ARG A 259 -7.23 -22.83 16.88
N ASN A 260 -7.73 -23.50 15.83
CA ASN A 260 -6.93 -24.28 14.88
C ASN A 260 -6.56 -23.50 13.61
N PHE A 261 -6.55 -22.16 13.66
CA PHE A 261 -6.12 -21.34 12.52
C PHE A 261 -4.68 -21.72 12.10
N PRO A 262 -4.38 -21.84 10.79
CA PRO A 262 -3.13 -22.44 10.30
C PRO A 262 -1.93 -21.48 10.39
N TRP A 263 -1.64 -20.96 11.58
CA TRP A 263 -0.55 -19.99 11.79
C TRP A 263 0.82 -20.55 11.42
N CYS A 264 1.07 -21.85 11.51
CA CYS A 264 2.31 -22.46 11.04
C CYS A 264 2.53 -22.22 9.54
N GLU A 265 1.51 -22.48 8.73
CA GLU A 265 1.55 -22.27 7.29
C GLU A 265 1.70 -20.78 6.97
N VAL A 266 0.91 -19.92 7.62
CA VAL A 266 0.97 -18.46 7.41
C VAL A 266 2.34 -17.89 7.79
N LYS A 267 2.86 -18.27 8.96
CA LYS A 267 4.18 -17.84 9.44
C LYS A 267 5.29 -18.27 8.49
N ARG A 268 5.25 -19.52 8.01
CA ARG A 268 6.25 -20.07 7.08
C ARG A 268 6.17 -19.42 5.70
N ASN A 269 4.97 -19.29 5.14
CA ASN A 269 4.77 -18.72 3.80
C ASN A 269 5.18 -17.24 3.76
N LEU A 270 4.82 -16.46 4.78
CA LEU A 270 5.12 -15.02 4.82
C LEU A 270 6.40 -14.68 5.60
N ASN A 271 7.16 -15.68 6.03
CA ASN A 271 8.36 -15.52 6.86
C ASN A 271 8.15 -14.55 8.05
N ILE A 272 7.04 -14.72 8.77
CA ILE A 272 6.67 -13.83 9.88
C ILE A 272 7.61 -14.09 11.06
N GLY A 273 8.27 -13.05 11.58
CA GLY A 273 9.19 -13.18 12.72
C GLY A 273 8.49 -13.69 13.98
N LEU A 274 7.50 -12.93 14.45
CA LEU A 274 6.82 -13.18 15.72
C LEU A 274 5.30 -13.11 15.58
N ILE A 275 4.59 -14.03 16.25
CA ILE A 275 3.14 -13.98 16.37
C ILE A 275 2.76 -14.11 17.85
N VAL A 276 2.04 -13.12 18.38
CA VAL A 276 1.58 -13.08 19.78
C VAL A 276 0.06 -12.99 19.81
N ASN A 277 -0.56 -13.78 20.68
CA ASN A 277 -1.99 -13.76 20.94
C ASN A 277 -2.26 -13.45 22.42
N ASP A 278 -2.65 -12.21 22.68
CA ASP A 278 -3.04 -11.67 23.97
C ASP A 278 -4.51 -12.05 24.30
N CYS A 279 -4.66 -12.93 25.27
CA CYS A 279 -5.92 -13.60 25.61
C CYS A 279 -6.54 -13.07 26.90
N GLY A 280 -7.78 -12.60 26.85
CA GLY A 280 -8.57 -12.24 28.03
C GLY A 280 -9.35 -13.44 28.55
N ILE A 281 -8.99 -13.99 29.72
CA ILE A 281 -9.62 -15.22 30.23
C ILE A 281 -11.10 -15.04 30.61
N LYS A 282 -11.55 -13.81 30.86
CA LYS A 282 -12.94 -13.47 31.21
C LYS A 282 -13.70 -12.87 30.01
N ASP A 283 -13.18 -12.99 28.80
CA ASP A 283 -13.80 -12.47 27.59
C ASP A 283 -15.11 -13.21 27.28
N LYS A 284 -16.23 -12.58 27.61
CA LYS A 284 -17.58 -13.09 27.33
C LYS A 284 -18.03 -12.79 25.91
N ALA A 285 -17.48 -11.77 25.25
CA ALA A 285 -17.88 -11.39 23.89
C ALA A 285 -17.54 -12.51 22.90
N LEU A 286 -16.41 -13.19 23.11
CA LEU A 286 -16.00 -14.31 22.28
C LEU A 286 -16.92 -15.54 22.40
N LEU A 287 -17.59 -15.74 23.54
CA LEU A 287 -18.62 -16.81 23.69
C LEU A 287 -19.80 -16.55 22.74
N PHE A 288 -20.26 -15.30 22.65
CA PHE A 288 -21.32 -14.93 21.71
C PHE A 288 -20.86 -15.02 20.26
N SER A 289 -19.62 -14.61 19.97
CA SER A 289 -19.02 -14.72 18.63
C SER A 289 -19.00 -16.17 18.12
N GLU A 290 -18.55 -17.12 18.94
CA GLU A 290 -18.45 -18.54 18.56
C GLU A 290 -19.81 -19.23 18.39
N LEU A 291 -20.79 -18.84 19.21
CA LEU A 291 -22.14 -19.40 19.14
C LEU A 291 -22.92 -18.91 17.93
N PHE A 292 -22.85 -17.63 17.61
CA PHE A 292 -23.78 -16.97 16.70
C PHE A 292 -23.17 -16.47 15.39
N THR A 293 -21.83 -16.41 15.26
CA THR A 293 -21.20 -15.91 14.04
C THR A 293 -20.42 -17.00 13.30
N PRO A 294 -20.92 -17.48 12.15
CA PRO A 294 -20.21 -18.46 11.33
C PRO A 294 -18.81 -17.97 10.95
N LYS A 295 -17.83 -18.88 11.06
CA LYS A 295 -16.38 -18.71 10.79
C LYS A 295 -15.55 -18.03 11.90
N LEU A 296 -16.18 -17.50 12.94
CA LEU A 296 -15.46 -16.98 14.11
C LEU A 296 -15.25 -18.08 15.17
N GLY A 297 -14.38 -17.81 16.14
CA GLY A 297 -14.03 -18.67 17.26
C GLY A 297 -13.51 -17.87 18.47
N MET A 298 -12.91 -18.58 19.43
CA MET A 298 -12.54 -18.04 20.74
C MET A 298 -11.02 -18.04 21.02
N ALA A 299 -10.17 -17.98 20.01
CA ALA A 299 -8.71 -18.01 20.21
C ALA A 299 -8.20 -16.90 21.15
N GLY A 300 -8.87 -15.75 21.22
CA GLY A 300 -8.58 -14.66 22.15
C GLY A 300 -8.96 -14.89 23.61
N ARG A 301 -9.54 -16.05 23.94
CA ARG A 301 -9.84 -16.45 25.31
C ARG A 301 -9.09 -17.71 25.70
N THR A 302 -9.11 -18.71 24.82
CA THR A 302 -8.61 -20.06 25.08
C THR A 302 -7.27 -20.36 24.41
N GLY A 303 -6.74 -19.40 23.65
CA GLY A 303 -5.51 -19.54 22.89
C GLY A 303 -5.67 -20.35 21.61
N PHE A 304 -4.71 -20.16 20.70
CA PHE A 304 -4.51 -21.05 19.56
C PHE A 304 -3.88 -22.36 20.06
N TYR A 305 -4.29 -23.49 19.48
CA TYR A 305 -3.60 -24.77 19.66
C TYR A 305 -3.27 -25.34 18.29
N THR A 306 -1.99 -25.65 18.11
CA THR A 306 -1.46 -26.36 16.96
C THR A 306 -0.55 -27.46 17.51
N PHE A 307 -0.47 -28.59 16.82
CA PHE A 307 0.46 -29.67 17.19
C PHE A 307 1.93 -29.18 17.20
N GLU A 308 2.21 -28.14 16.43
CA GLU A 308 3.46 -27.38 16.45
C GLU A 308 3.25 -26.13 17.31
N SER A 309 3.48 -26.25 18.61
CA SER A 309 3.13 -25.28 19.65
C SER A 309 3.93 -23.98 19.65
N GLU A 310 4.83 -23.76 18.68
CA GLU A 310 5.78 -22.64 18.67
C GLU A 310 5.47 -21.55 17.62
N SER A 311 4.45 -21.76 16.78
CA SER A 311 4.10 -20.76 15.75
C SER A 311 3.50 -19.49 16.35
N VAL A 312 2.79 -19.59 17.47
CA VAL A 312 2.10 -18.48 18.15
C VAL A 312 2.33 -18.54 19.66
N ILE A 313 2.70 -17.40 20.24
CA ILE A 313 2.84 -17.26 21.70
C ILE A 313 1.52 -16.75 22.28
N ASN A 314 0.83 -17.59 23.04
CA ASN A 314 -0.37 -17.20 23.77
C ASN A 314 0.00 -16.57 25.12
N ARG A 315 -0.41 -15.32 25.36
CA ARG A 315 -0.28 -14.62 26.64
C ARG A 315 -1.64 -14.50 27.29
N PHE A 316 -1.82 -15.04 28.49
CA PHE A 316 -3.11 -15.01 29.17
C PHE A 316 -3.14 -13.91 30.22
N HIS A 317 -4.20 -13.11 30.20
CA HIS A 317 -4.39 -11.97 31.08
C HIS A 317 -5.75 -12.06 31.78
N ILE A 318 -5.81 -11.53 33.01
CA ILE A 318 -7.05 -11.42 33.75
C ILE A 318 -7.81 -10.19 33.23
N GLY A 319 -8.85 -10.40 32.43
CA GLY A 319 -9.67 -9.31 31.92
C GLY A 319 -10.68 -9.74 30.86
N GLY A 320 -11.47 -8.77 30.41
CA GLY A 320 -12.52 -8.93 29.39
C GLY A 320 -11.98 -8.85 27.95
N HIS A 321 -12.82 -8.39 27.02
CA HIS A 321 -12.51 -8.37 25.58
C HIS A 321 -11.47 -7.31 25.17
N SER A 322 -11.47 -6.17 25.85
CA SER A 322 -10.52 -5.06 25.65
C SER A 322 -9.68 -4.81 26.91
N PHE A 323 -9.26 -5.88 27.59
CA PHE A 323 -8.55 -5.81 28.87
C PHE A 323 -7.27 -4.96 28.83
N PHE A 324 -6.62 -4.87 27.67
CA PHE A 324 -5.43 -4.05 27.47
C PHE A 324 -5.72 -2.55 27.58
N GLU A 325 -6.96 -2.11 27.35
CA GLU A 325 -7.37 -0.72 27.53
C GLU A 325 -7.59 -0.36 29.02
N GLU A 326 -7.78 -1.36 29.88
CA GLU A 326 -8.02 -1.18 31.32
C GLU A 326 -6.73 -0.77 32.06
N SER A 327 -5.55 -1.06 31.48
CA SER A 327 -4.25 -0.73 32.06
C SER A 327 -3.49 0.25 31.16
N PRO A 328 -3.19 1.48 31.63
CA PRO A 328 -2.48 2.48 30.81
C PRO A 328 -1.04 2.04 30.46
N THR A 329 -0.44 1.16 31.26
CA THR A 329 0.92 0.65 31.04
C THR A 329 0.98 -0.55 30.11
N PHE A 330 -0.16 -1.10 29.68
CA PHE A 330 -0.18 -2.36 28.93
C PHE A 330 0.65 -2.29 27.65
N TYR A 331 0.49 -1.20 26.89
CA TYR A 331 1.21 -0.98 25.62
C TYR A 331 2.72 -0.99 25.85
N ASN A 332 3.19 -0.20 26.82
CA ASN A 332 4.60 -0.07 27.16
C ASN A 332 5.21 -1.38 27.67
N THR A 333 4.45 -2.15 28.43
CA THR A 333 4.94 -3.41 29.02
C THR A 333 4.95 -4.55 28.00
N TYR A 334 3.95 -4.65 27.13
CA TYR A 334 3.70 -5.86 26.36
C TYR A 334 3.80 -5.71 24.85
N TRP A 335 3.59 -4.51 24.30
CA TRP A 335 3.53 -4.26 22.85
C TRP A 335 4.74 -3.48 22.34
N LEU A 336 5.17 -2.42 23.02
CA LEU A 336 6.36 -1.66 22.59
C LEU A 336 7.64 -2.50 22.52
N PRO A 337 7.96 -3.41 23.46
CA PRO A 337 9.16 -4.24 23.36
C PRO A 337 9.20 -5.15 22.12
N ILE A 338 8.04 -5.42 21.49
CA ILE A 338 7.96 -6.19 20.25
C ILE A 338 8.48 -5.36 19.06
N LEU A 339 8.34 -4.03 19.08
CA LEU A 339 8.74 -3.14 17.99
C LEU A 339 10.25 -2.93 17.88
N ASP A 340 10.98 -3.15 18.97
CA ASP A 340 12.42 -2.91 19.05
C ASP A 340 13.22 -4.17 18.73
N GLU A 341 12.98 -5.24 19.50
CA GLU A 341 13.79 -6.47 19.46
C GLU A 341 12.94 -7.75 19.32
N LEU A 342 11.66 -7.61 18.94
CA LEU A 342 10.70 -8.72 18.97
C LEU A 342 10.65 -9.39 20.36
N THR A 343 10.91 -8.64 21.42
CA THR A 343 10.98 -9.17 22.78
C THR A 343 9.60 -9.50 23.30
N VAL A 344 9.43 -10.73 23.79
CA VAL A 344 8.15 -11.19 24.34
C VAL A 344 8.21 -11.19 25.86
N VAL A 345 7.53 -10.22 26.47
CA VAL A 345 7.34 -10.19 27.93
C VAL A 345 6.29 -11.24 28.31
N LYS A 346 6.65 -12.13 29.24
CA LYS A 346 5.76 -13.18 29.75
C LYS A 346 4.58 -12.57 30.52
N ALA A 347 3.39 -13.12 30.30
CA ALA A 347 2.21 -12.72 31.07
C ALA A 347 2.29 -13.23 32.53
N PRO A 348 1.56 -12.60 33.47
CA PRO A 348 1.48 -13.06 34.85
C PRO A 348 0.98 -14.51 34.93
N LYS A 349 1.50 -15.30 35.87
CA LYS A 349 0.99 -16.66 36.10
C LYS A 349 -0.45 -16.60 36.60
N ILE A 350 -1.36 -17.23 35.85
CA ILE A 350 -2.76 -17.39 36.25
C ILE A 350 -2.92 -18.80 36.82
N ASN A 351 -3.16 -18.91 38.12
CA ASN A 351 -3.52 -20.18 38.75
C ASN A 351 -4.95 -20.56 38.32
N LYS A 352 -5.05 -21.45 37.34
CA LYS A 352 -6.30 -22.11 36.97
C LYS A 352 -6.55 -23.28 37.92
N GLY A 353 -7.54 -23.18 38.79
CA GLY A 353 -7.97 -24.32 39.62
C GLY A 353 -8.73 -25.37 38.81
N ILE A 354 -8.87 -26.59 39.32
CA ILE A 354 -9.56 -27.74 38.66
C ILE A 354 -10.97 -27.37 38.14
N PHE A 355 -11.71 -26.56 38.89
CA PHE A 355 -13.04 -26.07 38.47
C PHE A 355 -13.00 -25.18 37.22
N SER A 356 -11.90 -24.48 36.96
CA SER A 356 -11.76 -23.65 35.77
C SER A 356 -11.48 -24.49 34.52
N GLU A 357 -10.77 -25.62 34.63
CA GLU A 357 -10.54 -26.56 33.53
C GLU A 357 -11.83 -27.29 33.12
N LEU A 358 -12.61 -27.76 34.10
CA LEU A 358 -13.93 -28.36 33.84
C LEU A 358 -14.88 -27.37 33.15
N LYS A 359 -14.86 -26.11 33.59
CA LYS A 359 -15.66 -25.04 32.99
C LYS A 359 -15.18 -24.71 31.57
N GLU A 360 -13.88 -24.73 31.31
CA GLU A 360 -13.32 -24.54 29.96
C GLU A 360 -13.69 -25.67 29.00
N ASN A 361 -13.70 -26.93 29.45
CA ASN A 361 -14.20 -28.05 28.65
C ASN A 361 -15.68 -27.91 28.29
N LEU A 362 -16.51 -27.43 29.23
CA LEU A 362 -17.91 -27.12 28.96
C LEU A 362 -18.06 -26.00 27.92
N PHE A 363 -17.25 -24.94 28.04
CA PHE A 363 -17.27 -23.81 27.11
C PHE A 363 -16.75 -24.15 25.71
N ASN A 364 -15.72 -24.98 25.59
CA ASN A 364 -15.20 -25.42 24.28
C ASN A 364 -16.23 -26.22 23.47
N ASN A 365 -17.19 -26.84 24.15
CA ASN A 365 -18.28 -27.62 23.53
C ASN A 365 -19.61 -26.86 23.53
N ILE A 366 -19.62 -25.56 23.90
CA ILE A 366 -20.86 -24.79 24.07
C ILE A 366 -21.69 -24.73 22.79
N LYS A 367 -21.04 -24.72 21.63
CA LYS A 367 -21.71 -24.76 20.32
C LYS A 367 -22.44 -26.08 20.08
N PHE A 368 -21.83 -27.20 20.46
CA PHE A 368 -22.46 -28.52 20.36
C PHE A 368 -23.68 -28.62 21.28
N TYR A 369 -23.54 -28.16 22.53
CA TYR A 369 -24.66 -28.19 23.48
C TYR A 369 -25.80 -27.26 23.11
N PHE A 370 -25.49 -26.03 22.68
CA PHE A 370 -26.50 -25.04 22.32
C PHE A 370 -27.31 -25.47 21.10
N TRP A 371 -26.64 -25.83 20.00
CA TRP A 371 -27.33 -26.28 18.78
C TRP A 371 -27.94 -27.68 18.92
N GLY A 372 -27.31 -28.58 19.68
CA GLY A 372 -27.90 -29.89 20.01
C GLY A 372 -29.18 -29.76 20.84
N GLY A 373 -29.23 -28.83 21.79
CA GLY A 373 -30.43 -28.51 22.57
C GLY A 373 -31.54 -27.89 21.72
N ILE A 374 -31.21 -26.97 20.80
CA ILE A 374 -32.18 -26.41 19.84
C ILE A 374 -32.74 -27.50 18.92
N LEU A 375 -31.90 -28.41 18.42
CA LEU A 375 -32.34 -29.53 17.59
C LEU A 375 -33.25 -30.49 18.35
N ALA A 376 -32.95 -30.79 19.62
CA ALA A 376 -33.78 -31.63 20.48
C ALA A 376 -35.15 -30.98 20.79
N LEU A 377 -35.17 -29.66 21.00
CA LEU A 377 -36.41 -28.88 21.19
C LEU A 377 -37.23 -28.79 19.89
N ALA A 378 -36.57 -28.61 18.74
CA ALA A 378 -37.25 -28.63 17.45
C ALA A 378 -37.85 -30.01 17.16
N SER A 379 -37.11 -31.11 17.42
CA SER A 379 -37.61 -32.47 17.21
C SER A 379 -38.77 -32.84 18.14
N SER A 380 -38.86 -32.24 19.33
CA SER A 380 -39.98 -32.47 20.25
C SER A 380 -41.22 -31.66 19.90
N ILE A 381 -41.08 -30.53 19.17
CA ILE A 381 -42.20 -29.76 18.63
C ILE A 381 -42.79 -30.44 17.37
N PHE A 382 -41.99 -31.15 16.58
CA PHE A 382 -42.46 -31.93 15.42
C PHE A 382 -42.96 -33.35 15.76
N ALA A 383 -42.86 -33.76 17.02
CA ALA A 383 -43.31 -35.07 17.51
C ALA A 383 -44.70 -35.02 18.17
N PHE A 384 -45.43 -33.90 18.05
CA PHE A 384 -46.82 -33.74 18.49
C PHE A 384 -47.77 -33.56 17.31
#